data_AF-A0A1I0YMG2-F1
#
_entry.id   AF-A0A1I0YMG2-F1
#
_cell.length_a   1.000
_cell.length_b   1.000
_cell.length_c   1.000
_cell.angle_alpha   90.00
_cell.angle_beta   90.00
_cell.angle_gamma   90.00
#
_symmetry.space_group_name_H-M   'P 1'
#
loop_
_entity.id
_entity.type
_entity.pdbx_description
1 polymer ?
#
loop_
_entity_poly.entity_id
_entity_poly.type
_entity_poly.pdbx_seq_one_letter_code
_entity_poly.pdbx_strand_id
1 'polypeptide(L)'
;MIPAQESSLIVYKLFCFNGEPKVAQVIQDDKLDNESIDYFDMNWTLMDLKTDFPNSEFHIAKPTMWDEMKQLARKFSVGIPFIRVDFYEIQVKLYFSEFTFYSDAGYANFSPDKWDKVLGEWINLR
;
A
#
# COMPACT_ATOMS: atom_id res chain seq x y z
N MET A 1 -33.44 -13.19 3.71
CA MET A 1 -32.68 -11.93 3.73
C MET A 1 -31.35 -12.26 4.38
N ILE A 2 -30.33 -12.56 3.58
CA ILE A 2 -29.00 -12.85 4.12
C ILE A 2 -28.46 -11.49 4.58
N PRO A 3 -28.01 -11.34 5.85
CA PRO A 3 -27.41 -10.08 6.26
C PRO A 3 -26.23 -9.80 5.33
N ALA A 4 -26.18 -8.60 4.76
CA ALA A 4 -24.98 -8.17 4.06
C ALA A 4 -23.84 -8.24 5.08
N GLN A 5 -22.93 -9.19 4.89
CA GLN A 5 -21.68 -9.21 5.62
C GLN A 5 -21.03 -7.85 5.35
N GLU A 6 -20.88 -7.02 6.37
CA GLU A 6 -20.15 -5.75 6.26
C GLU A 6 -18.71 -6.11 5.91
N SER A 7 -18.41 -6.21 4.62
CA SER A 7 -17.04 -6.38 4.13
C SER A 7 -16.28 -5.13 4.52
N SER A 8 -15.16 -5.30 5.22
CA SER A 8 -14.24 -4.21 5.49
C SER A 8 -13.79 -3.55 4.18
N LEU A 9 -13.46 -2.26 4.24
CA LEU A 9 -12.91 -1.57 3.08
C LEU A 9 -11.46 -1.98 2.88
N ILE A 10 -11.10 -2.33 1.64
CA ILE A 10 -9.70 -2.56 1.27
C ILE A 10 -8.95 -1.23 1.38
N VAL A 11 -7.82 -1.25 2.08
CA VAL A 11 -6.94 -0.10 2.25
C VAL A 11 -5.78 -0.21 1.27
N TYR A 12 -5.52 0.86 0.53
CA TYR A 12 -4.40 0.93 -0.40
C TYR A 12 -3.41 1.97 0.09
N LYS A 13 -2.20 1.54 0.47
CA LYS A 13 -1.16 2.43 0.96
C LYS A 13 0.00 2.43 -0.03
N LEU A 14 0.19 3.54 -0.76
CA LEU A 14 1.23 3.65 -1.78
C LEU A 14 2.50 4.22 -1.18
N PHE A 15 3.56 3.42 -1.17
CA PHE A 15 4.88 3.84 -0.72
C PHE A 15 5.54 4.60 -1.87
N CYS A 16 5.78 5.88 -1.64
CA CYS A 16 6.38 6.79 -2.60
C CYS A 16 7.80 7.12 -2.17
N PHE A 17 8.73 7.02 -3.12
CA PHE A 17 10.15 7.24 -2.93
C PHE A 17 10.61 8.36 -3.88
N ASN A 18 11.06 9.48 -3.33
CA ASN A 18 11.43 10.69 -4.07
C ASN A 18 10.37 11.14 -5.10
N GLY A 19 9.10 11.17 -4.69
CA GLY A 19 8.00 11.53 -5.58
C GLY A 19 7.45 10.42 -6.48
N GLU A 20 8.01 9.21 -6.43
CA GLU A 20 7.56 8.11 -7.28
C GLU A 20 6.95 6.96 -6.47
N PRO A 21 5.68 6.60 -6.67
CA PRO A 21 5.10 5.41 -6.06
C PRO A 21 5.76 4.17 -6.64
N LYS A 22 6.15 3.22 -5.78
CA LYS A 22 6.85 1.98 -6.20
C LYS A 22 6.25 0.72 -5.63
N VAL A 23 5.66 0.79 -4.44
CA VAL A 23 5.04 -0.35 -3.75
C VAL A 23 3.64 0.03 -3.30
N ALA A 24 2.69 -0.89 -3.45
CA ALA A 24 1.35 -0.79 -2.90
C ALA A 24 1.22 -1.82 -1.78
N GLN A 25 1.04 -1.37 -0.55
CA GLN A 25 0.61 -2.21 0.56
C GLN A 25 -0.93 -2.24 0.53
N VAL A 26 -1.51 -3.42 0.33
CA VAL A 26 -2.94 -3.63 0.20
C VAL A 26 -3.41 -4.45 1.39
N ILE A 27 -4.33 -3.89 2.17
CA ILE A 27 -4.81 -4.48 3.42
C ILE A 27 -6.28 -4.87 3.25
N GLN A 28 -6.58 -6.14 3.50
CA GLN A 28 -7.94 -6.63 3.68
C GLN A 28 -8.20 -6.83 5.16
N ASP A 29 -9.42 -6.51 5.60
CA ASP A 29 -9.82 -6.67 6.99
C ASP A 29 -8.92 -5.90 7.97
N ASP A 30 -8.54 -4.67 7.56
CA ASP A 30 -7.73 -3.72 8.35
C ASP A 30 -8.29 -3.58 9.77
N LYS A 31 -7.46 -3.89 10.76
CA LYS A 31 -7.74 -3.87 12.20
C LYS A 31 -8.75 -4.91 12.67
N LEU A 32 -8.92 -6.00 11.93
CA LEU A 32 -9.74 -7.16 12.32
C LEU A 32 -8.85 -8.40 12.53
N ASP A 33 -9.43 -9.44 13.15
CA ASP A 33 -8.70 -10.67 13.50
C ASP A 33 -8.12 -11.42 12.29
N ASN A 34 -8.68 -11.21 11.11
CA ASN A 34 -8.26 -11.84 9.86
C ASN A 34 -7.55 -10.86 8.89
N GLU A 35 -6.94 -9.81 9.43
CA GLU A 35 -6.16 -8.84 8.65
C GLU A 35 -5.08 -9.55 7.81
N SER A 36 -5.03 -9.20 6.53
CA SER A 36 -3.99 -9.70 5.62
C SER A 36 -3.40 -8.56 4.80
N ILE A 37 -2.11 -8.68 4.52
CA ILE A 37 -1.34 -7.64 3.83
C ILE A 37 -0.61 -8.24 2.65
N ASP A 38 -0.88 -7.68 1.48
CA ASP A 38 -0.18 -8.00 0.25
C ASP A 38 0.57 -6.79 -0.29
N TYR A 39 1.72 -7.04 -0.90
CA TYR A 39 2.53 -6.00 -1.50
C TYR A 39 2.55 -6.19 -3.02
N PHE A 40 2.18 -5.14 -3.75
CA PHE A 40 2.18 -5.14 -5.22
C PHE A 40 3.13 -4.07 -5.77
N ASP A 41 3.68 -4.35 -6.95
CA ASP A 41 4.35 -3.32 -7.74
C ASP A 41 3.32 -2.40 -8.43
N MET A 42 3.79 -1.34 -9.10
CA MET A 42 2.92 -0.39 -9.79
C MET A 42 2.20 -0.95 -11.03
N ASN A 43 2.57 -2.14 -11.48
CA ASN A 43 1.93 -2.89 -12.55
C ASN A 43 0.88 -3.89 -12.02
N TRP A 44 0.60 -3.87 -10.71
CA TRP A 44 -0.29 -4.82 -10.04
C TRP A 44 0.22 -6.27 -10.04
N THR A 45 1.55 -6.44 -9.97
CA THR A 45 2.19 -7.75 -9.79
C THR A 45 2.48 -7.97 -8.31
N LEU A 46 2.03 -9.11 -7.76
CA LEU A 46 2.32 -9.48 -6.38
C LEU A 46 3.84 -9.63 -6.19
N MET A 47 4.36 -8.95 -5.17
CA MET A 47 5.77 -8.96 -4.82
C MET A 47 6.04 -10.07 -3.80
N ASP A 48 7.22 -10.66 -3.88
CA ASP A 48 7.77 -11.52 -2.81
C ASP A 48 8.26 -10.64 -1.64
N LEU A 49 7.38 -9.80 -1.09
CA LEU A 49 7.63 -8.83 0.00
C LEU A 49 6.53 -9.03 1.04
N LYS A 50 6.91 -9.18 2.31
CA LYS A 50 6.00 -9.44 3.42
C LYS A 50 6.42 -8.67 4.66
N THR A 51 5.47 -8.52 5.57
CA THR A 51 5.67 -8.13 6.97
C THR A 51 5.19 -9.27 7.86
N ASP A 52 5.01 -9.02 9.16
CA ASP A 52 4.55 -10.04 10.13
C ASP A 52 3.08 -10.46 9.96
N PHE A 53 2.40 -9.93 8.94
CA PHE A 53 1.02 -10.26 8.59
C PHE A 53 0.97 -11.34 7.51
N PRO A 54 -0.04 -12.22 7.54
CA PRO A 54 -0.24 -13.18 6.47
C PRO A 54 -0.59 -12.45 5.16
N ASN A 55 -0.20 -13.06 4.04
CA ASN A 55 -0.76 -12.69 2.74
C ASN A 55 -2.23 -13.11 2.68
N SER A 56 -2.99 -12.46 1.80
CA SER A 56 -4.39 -12.85 1.65
C SER A 56 -4.52 -14.25 1.05
N GLU A 57 -5.55 -14.98 1.49
CA GLU A 57 -5.87 -16.31 0.95
C GLU A 57 -6.41 -16.24 -0.49
N PHE A 58 -7.02 -15.09 -0.85
CA PHE A 58 -7.71 -14.89 -2.12
C PHE A 58 -7.06 -13.79 -2.94
N HIS A 59 -7.01 -14.00 -4.26
CA HIS A 59 -6.47 -13.01 -5.17
C HIS A 59 -7.28 -11.70 -5.14
N ILE A 60 -6.63 -10.59 -4.80
CA ILE A 60 -7.22 -9.25 -4.83
C ILE A 60 -7.21 -8.72 -6.27
N ALA A 61 -8.40 -8.39 -6.78
CA ALA A 61 -8.54 -7.74 -8.07
C ALA A 61 -7.95 -6.31 -8.05
N LYS A 62 -7.36 -5.91 -9.18
CA LYS A 62 -6.87 -4.53 -9.35
C LYS A 62 -8.02 -3.52 -9.18
N PRO A 63 -7.85 -2.47 -8.34
CA PRO A 63 -8.87 -1.44 -8.18
C PRO A 63 -9.14 -0.71 -9.49
N THR A 64 -10.37 -0.27 -9.69
CA THR A 64 -10.80 0.38 -10.93
C THR A 64 -10.07 1.71 -11.14
N MET A 65 -9.85 2.43 -10.04
CA MET A 65 -9.22 3.75 -9.99
C MET A 65 -7.69 3.66 -9.83
N TRP A 66 -7.07 2.50 -10.10
CA TRP A 66 -5.65 2.27 -9.87
C TRP A 66 -4.73 3.32 -10.52
N ASP A 67 -5.00 3.68 -11.77
CA ASP A 67 -4.17 4.64 -12.48
C ASP A 67 -4.30 6.06 -11.91
N GLU A 68 -5.51 6.46 -11.49
CA GLU A 68 -5.72 7.74 -10.81
C GLU A 68 -5.06 7.75 -9.44
N MET A 69 -5.14 6.64 -8.69
CA MET A 69 -4.49 6.47 -7.40
C MET A 69 -2.96 6.66 -7.50
N LYS A 70 -2.32 6.04 -8.49
CA LYS A 70 -0.88 6.24 -8.77
C LYS A 70 -0.56 7.69 -9.14
N GLN A 71 -1.41 8.35 -9.94
CA GLN A 71 -1.20 9.73 -10.35
C GLN A 71 -1.28 10.69 -9.14
N LEU A 72 -2.27 10.52 -8.27
CA LEU A 72 -2.42 11.30 -7.05
C LEU A 72 -1.26 11.05 -6.08
N ALA A 73 -0.87 9.80 -5.86
CA ALA A 73 0.27 9.45 -5.01
C ALA A 73 1.57 10.10 -5.50
N ARG A 74 1.85 10.06 -6.81
CA ARG A 74 2.97 10.77 -7.43
C ARG A 74 2.90 12.28 -7.19
N LYS A 75 1.73 12.89 -7.45
CA LYS A 75 1.54 14.34 -7.26
C LYS A 75 1.75 14.76 -5.80
N PHE A 76 1.26 13.97 -4.85
CA PHE A 76 1.36 14.29 -3.43
C PHE A 76 2.76 14.05 -2.83
N SER A 77 3.58 13.22 -3.48
CA SER A 77 4.90 12.86 -2.96
C SER A 77 6.06 13.68 -3.56
N VAL A 78 5.80 14.61 -4.48
CA VAL A 78 6.83 15.42 -5.14
C VAL A 78 7.73 16.11 -4.10
N GLY A 79 9.04 15.90 -4.24
CA GLY A 79 10.05 16.50 -3.36
C GLY A 79 10.18 15.87 -1.98
N ILE A 80 9.47 14.77 -1.70
CA ILE A 80 9.53 14.07 -0.42
C ILE A 80 10.33 12.76 -0.59
N PRO A 81 11.43 12.55 0.15
CA PRO A 81 12.27 11.36 0.00
C PRO A 81 11.51 10.04 0.22
N PHE A 82 10.66 10.01 1.25
CA PHE A 82 9.74 8.90 1.49
C PHE A 82 8.43 9.42 2.08
N ILE A 83 7.31 8.97 1.52
CA ILE A 83 5.97 9.17 2.08
C ILE A 83 5.07 8.01 1.69
N ARG A 84 4.23 7.57 2.61
CA ARG A 84 3.12 6.68 2.33
C ARG A 84 1.85 7.50 2.14
N VAL A 85 1.11 7.22 1.08
CA VAL A 85 -0.16 7.87 0.77
C VAL A 85 -1.27 6.83 0.79
N ASP A 86 -2.25 7.01 1.65
CA ASP A 86 -3.28 6.03 1.92
C ASP A 86 -4.60 6.40 1.22
N PHE A 87 -5.27 5.40 0.63
CA PHE A 87 -6.50 5.54 -0.12
C PHE A 87 -7.52 4.44 0.17
N TYR A 88 -8.77 4.73 -0.17
CA TYR A 88 -9.85 3.76 -0.34
C TYR A 88 -10.50 3.93 -1.71
N GLU A 89 -11.01 2.84 -2.30
CA GLU A 89 -11.92 2.89 -3.45
C GLU A 89 -13.30 2.38 -3.04
N ILE A 90 -14.32 3.21 -3.21
CA ILE A 90 -15.72 2.85 -2.91
C ILE A 90 -16.56 3.20 -4.12
N GLN A 91 -17.22 2.20 -4.72
CA GLN A 91 -18.09 2.39 -5.89
C GLN A 91 -17.43 3.20 -7.02
N VAL A 92 -16.19 2.83 -7.38
CA VAL A 92 -15.40 3.50 -8.45
C VAL A 92 -15.17 4.99 -8.14
N LYS A 93 -15.07 5.33 -6.86
CA LYS A 93 -14.64 6.64 -6.40
C LYS A 93 -13.49 6.50 -5.44
N LEU A 94 -12.44 7.25 -5.73
CA LEU A 94 -11.21 7.27 -4.97
C LEU A 94 -11.30 8.27 -3.81
N TYR A 95 -10.89 7.85 -2.63
CA TYR A 95 -10.85 8.67 -1.42
C TYR A 95 -9.44 8.66 -0.86
N PHE A 96 -8.89 9.83 -0.60
CA PHE A 96 -7.68 10.00 0.19
C PHE A 96 -7.99 9.80 1.68
N SER A 97 -7.11 9.11 2.40
CA SER A 97 -7.21 8.90 3.84
C SER A 97 -6.19 9.74 4.60
N GLU A 98 -4.89 9.42 4.44
CA GLU A 98 -3.82 10.05 5.22
C GLU A 98 -2.49 10.13 4.47
N PHE A 99 -1.61 10.96 5.02
CA PHE A 99 -0.18 10.95 4.74
C PHE A 99 0.56 10.40 5.95
N THR A 100 1.45 9.44 5.72
CA THR A 100 2.36 8.94 6.75
C THR A 100 3.79 9.16 6.30
N PHE A 101 4.49 10.04 7.01
CA PHE A 101 5.92 10.26 6.86
C PHE A 101 6.66 9.21 7.68
N TYR A 102 7.40 8.34 7.00
CA TYR A 102 8.17 7.24 7.60
C TYR A 102 7.28 6.24 8.36
N SER A 103 6.72 5.27 7.62
CA SER A 103 5.90 4.19 8.18
C SER A 103 6.71 3.41 9.22
N ASP A 104 6.07 3.12 10.36
CA ASP A 104 6.69 2.42 11.51
C ASP A 104 8.00 3.06 11.97
N ALA A 105 8.08 4.40 11.87
CA ALA A 105 9.29 5.18 12.11
C ALA A 105 10.51 4.76 11.27
N GLY A 106 10.28 4.07 10.16
CA GLY A 106 11.33 3.52 9.29
C GLY A 106 11.92 2.19 9.76
N TYR A 107 11.29 1.52 10.74
CA TYR A 107 11.77 0.27 11.35
C TYR A 107 10.85 -0.93 11.07
N ALA A 108 9.99 -0.86 10.05
CA ALA A 108 9.23 -2.02 9.61
C ALA A 108 10.19 -3.14 9.21
N ASN A 109 9.95 -4.36 9.71
CA ASN A 109 10.74 -5.53 9.33
C ASN A 109 10.11 -6.18 8.09
N PHE A 110 10.89 -6.28 7.02
CA PHE A 110 10.44 -6.90 5.78
C PHE A 110 11.06 -8.27 5.56
N SER A 111 10.27 -9.19 5.01
CA SER A 111 10.73 -10.52 4.61
C SER A 111 10.53 -10.72 3.10
N PRO A 112 11.52 -11.29 2.40
CA PRO A 112 12.88 -11.60 2.86
C PRO A 112 13.73 -10.33 3.08
N ASP A 113 14.77 -10.43 3.92
CA ASP A 113 15.67 -9.35 4.40
C ASP A 113 16.29 -8.48 3.28
N LYS A 114 16.27 -8.94 2.03
CA LYS A 114 16.71 -8.15 0.87
C LYS A 114 15.92 -6.84 0.75
N TRP A 115 14.67 -6.82 1.20
CA TRP A 115 13.78 -5.68 1.00
C TRP A 115 14.11 -4.49 1.86
N ASP A 116 14.62 -4.67 3.09
CA ASP A 116 15.09 -3.56 3.91
C ASP A 116 16.13 -2.72 3.15
N LYS A 117 17.06 -3.42 2.49
CA LYS A 117 18.07 -2.78 1.64
C LYS A 117 17.46 -2.13 0.39
N VAL A 118 16.62 -2.86 -0.36
CA VAL A 118 16.03 -2.36 -1.62
C VAL A 118 15.18 -1.10 -1.40
N LEU A 119 14.31 -1.11 -0.37
CA LEU A 119 13.47 0.04 -0.04
C LEU A 119 14.33 1.23 0.41
N GLY A 120 15.37 0.98 1.22
CA GLY A 120 16.32 2.01 1.64
C GLY A 120 17.10 2.63 0.48
N GLU A 121 17.55 1.84 -0.49
CA GLU A 121 18.27 2.32 -1.70
C GLU A 121 17.42 3.22 -2.60
N TRP A 122 16.09 3.15 -2.49
CA TRP A 122 15.21 4.04 -3.23
C TRP A 122 15.05 5.41 -2.59
N ILE A 123 15.41 5.59 -1.33
CA ILE A 123 15.33 6.90 -0.64
C ILE A 123 16.58 7.71 -1.01
N ASN A 124 16.39 8.88 -1.63
CA ASN A 124 17.48 9.80 -1.92
C ASN A 124 17.37 11.05 -1.03
N LEU A 125 18.39 11.30 -0.23
CA LEU A 125 18.47 12.44 0.70
C LEU A 125 19.29 13.61 0.15
N ARG A 126 19.72 13.55 -1.12
CA ARG A 126 20.61 14.52 -1.76
C ARG A 126 19.89 15.43 -2.74
#